data_AF-A0A915N5P7-F1
#
_entry.id   AF-A0A915N5P7-F1
#
_cell.length_a   1.000
_cell.length_b   1.000
_cell.length_c   1.000
_cell.angle_alpha   90.00
_cell.angle_beta   90.00
_cell.angle_gamma   90.00
#
_symmetry.space_group_name_H-M   'P 1'
#
loop_
_entity.id
_entity.type
_entity.pdbx_description
1 polymer ?
#
loop_
_entity_poly.entity_id
_entity_poly.type
_entity_poly.pdbx_seq_one_letter_code
_entity_poly.pdbx_strand_id
1 'polypeptide(L)'
;MNKNDPNRKPFGFPYDPYPIQSQLMNAIYNSAEQGSIAIFESPTGTGKSLSTICASLTWLEENEKRHLEDVEKRIKELLARKCHHGL
;
A
#
# COMPACT_ATOMS: atom_id res chain seq x y z
N MET A 1 -8.54 -8.75 -3.70
CA MET A 1 -9.19 -8.81 -2.37
C MET A 1 -10.08 -7.57 -2.18
N ASN A 2 -11.21 -7.69 -1.46
CA ASN A 2 -12.20 -6.62 -1.29
C ASN A 2 -11.77 -5.65 -0.18
N LYS A 3 -11.55 -4.37 -0.49
CA LYS A 3 -11.19 -3.33 0.50
C LYS A 3 -12.32 -2.99 1.48
N ASN A 4 -13.55 -3.42 1.20
CA ASN A 4 -14.73 -3.19 2.04
C ASN A 4 -15.00 -4.37 2.98
N ASP A 5 -14.08 -5.32 3.14
CA ASP A 5 -14.22 -6.36 4.15
C ASP A 5 -14.03 -5.73 5.54
N PRO A 6 -15.08 -5.66 6.38
CA PRO A 6 -14.97 -5.10 7.72
C PRO A 6 -14.04 -5.93 8.64
N ASN A 7 -13.66 -7.14 8.23
CA ASN A 7 -12.72 -7.99 8.94
C ASN A 7 -11.27 -7.84 8.45
N ARG A 8 -10.99 -6.95 7.48
CA ARG A 8 -9.62 -6.73 6.98
C ARG A 8 -8.77 -6.13 8.10
N LYS A 9 -7.89 -6.96 8.67
CA LYS A 9 -6.89 -6.50 9.63
C LYS A 9 -5.87 -5.57 8.94
N PRO A 10 -5.30 -4.58 9.66
CA PRO A 10 -4.24 -3.73 9.12
C PRO A 10 -3.14 -4.58 8.46
N PHE A 11 -2.75 -4.22 7.25
CA PHE A 11 -1.73 -4.91 6.44
C PHE A 11 -1.99 -6.39 6.11
N GLY A 12 -3.24 -6.87 6.26
CA GLY A 12 -3.57 -8.29 6.03
C GLY A 12 -2.86 -9.23 7.01
N PHE A 13 -2.51 -8.74 8.20
CA PHE A 13 -1.84 -9.55 9.22
C PHE A 13 -2.77 -10.70 9.68
N PRO A 14 -2.26 -11.95 9.80
CA PRO A 14 -3.11 -13.12 10.06
C PRO A 14 -3.72 -13.17 11.47
N TYR A 15 -3.21 -12.36 12.39
CA TYR A 15 -3.65 -12.28 13.80
C TYR A 15 -3.83 -10.82 14.22
N ASP A 16 -4.26 -10.57 15.46
CA ASP A 16 -4.20 -9.21 16.00
C ASP A 16 -2.75 -8.82 16.25
N PRO A 17 -2.19 -7.84 15.52
CA PRO A 17 -0.79 -7.49 15.64
C PRO A 17 -0.51 -6.85 17.01
N TYR A 18 0.61 -7.21 17.61
CA TYR A 18 1.13 -6.47 18.76
C TYR A 18 1.43 -5.02 18.36
N PRO A 19 1.38 -4.06 19.31
CA PRO A 19 1.67 -2.65 19.01
C PRO A 19 2.98 -2.44 18.26
N ILE A 20 4.04 -3.18 18.61
CA ILE A 20 5.34 -3.09 17.95
C ILE A 20 5.33 -3.60 16.50
N GLN A 21 4.51 -4.61 16.18
CA GLN A 21 4.33 -5.11 14.82
C GLN A 21 3.60 -4.08 13.96
N SER A 22 2.52 -3.49 14.50
CA SER A 22 1.80 -2.40 13.84
C SER A 22 2.70 -1.21 13.57
N GLN A 23 3.54 -0.81 14.52
CA GLN A 23 4.50 0.29 14.33
C GLN A 23 5.51 -0.05 13.23
N LEU A 24 6.09 -1.25 13.24
CA LEU A 24 7.03 -1.70 12.22
C LEU A 24 6.37 -1.73 10.83
N MET A 25 5.16 -2.28 10.71
CA MET A 25 4.44 -2.35 9.44
C MET A 25 4.13 -0.97 8.86
N ASN A 26 3.65 -0.04 9.69
CA ASN A 26 3.41 1.34 9.28
C ASN A 26 4.70 2.04 8.83
N ALA A 27 5.80 1.84 9.56
CA ALA A 27 7.09 2.45 9.23
C ALA A 27 7.63 1.93 7.88
N ILE A 28 7.53 0.62 7.63
CA ILE A 28 7.91 0.00 6.36
C ILE A 28 7.05 0.54 5.21
N TYR A 29 5.72 0.53 5.38
CA TYR A 29 4.79 1.03 4.36
C TYR A 29 5.09 2.48 4.00
N ASN A 30 5.25 3.35 5.00
CA ASN A 30 5.54 4.77 4.77
C ASN A 30 6.88 5.00 4.08
N SER A 31 7.90 4.20 4.42
CA SER A 31 9.21 4.32 3.79
C SER A 31 9.17 3.93 2.32
N ALA A 32 8.41 2.87 1.99
CA ALA A 32 8.15 2.47 0.61
C ALA A 32 7.36 3.54 -0.15
N GLU A 33 6.31 4.11 0.45
CA GLU A 33 5.52 5.20 -0.14
C GLU A 33 6.36 6.44 -0.45
N GLN A 34 7.33 6.74 0.40
CA GLN A 34 8.24 7.88 0.22
C GLN A 34 9.40 7.58 -0.74
N GLY A 35 9.58 6.33 -1.19
CA GLY A 35 10.73 5.92 -1.99
C GLY A 35 12.06 6.08 -1.24
N SER A 36 12.05 5.93 0.09
CA SER A 36 13.19 6.19 0.97
C SER A 36 13.91 4.91 1.42
N ILE A 37 15.17 5.05 1.84
CA ILE A 37 15.92 3.97 2.50
C ILE A 37 15.67 4.07 3.99
N ALA A 38 15.24 2.96 4.61
CA ALA A 38 14.99 2.89 6.05
C ALA A 38 15.65 1.67 6.68
N ILE A 39 16.15 1.86 7.90
CA ILE A 39 16.76 0.81 8.74
C ILE A 39 15.87 0.63 9.96
N PHE A 40 15.36 -0.58 10.17
CA PHE A 40 14.47 -0.89 11.27
C PHE A 40 15.07 -1.96 12.17
N GLU A 41 15.11 -1.68 13.48
CA GLU A 41 15.38 -2.69 14.49
C GLU A 41 14.10 -3.08 15.22
N SER A 42 14.02 -4.36 15.58
CA SER A 42 12.98 -4.85 16.48
C SER A 42 13.54 -5.99 17.34
N PRO A 43 12.99 -6.26 18.53
CA PRO A 43 13.40 -7.40 19.36
C PRO A 43 13.17 -8.75 18.68
N THR A 44 14.03 -9.75 18.92
CA THR A 44 13.85 -11.11 18.40
C THR A 44 12.53 -11.71 18.87
N GLY A 45 11.90 -12.55 18.04
CA GLY A 45 10.64 -13.22 18.38
C GLY A 45 9.36 -12.40 18.15
N THR A 46 9.45 -11.13 17.73
CA THR A 46 8.26 -10.29 17.48
C THR A 46 7.70 -10.38 16.05
N GLY A 47 8.07 -11.41 15.27
CA GLY A 47 7.52 -11.60 13.93
C GLY A 47 7.93 -10.54 12.88
N LYS A 48 9.20 -10.10 12.89
CA LYS A 48 9.75 -9.13 11.91
C LYS A 48 9.47 -9.54 10.47
N SER A 49 9.84 -10.77 10.09
CA SER A 49 9.68 -11.24 8.71
C SER A 49 8.23 -11.16 8.24
N LEU A 50 7.28 -11.62 9.08
CA LEU A 50 5.86 -11.54 8.76
C LEU A 50 5.38 -10.08 8.64
N SER A 51 5.79 -9.22 9.56
CA SER A 51 5.46 -7.79 9.54
C SER A 51 5.98 -7.13 8.25
N THR A 52 7.22 -7.41 7.87
CA THR A 52 7.82 -6.89 6.64
C THR A 52 7.05 -7.37 5.40
N ILE A 53 6.73 -8.66 5.31
CA ILE A 53 5.99 -9.21 4.16
C ILE A 53 4.60 -8.58 4.06
N CYS A 54 3.84 -8.53 5.16
CA CYS A 54 2.49 -7.96 5.20
C CYS A 54 2.49 -6.48 4.77
N ALA A 55 3.40 -5.67 5.31
CA ALA A 55 3.52 -4.26 4.95
C ALA A 55 3.90 -4.07 3.48
N SER A 56 4.90 -4.79 2.98
CA SER A 56 5.39 -4.68 1.60
C SER A 56 4.34 -5.11 0.57
N LEU A 57 3.63 -6.23 0.82
CA LEU A 57 2.58 -6.70 -0.09
C LEU A 57 1.39 -5.75 -0.10
N THR A 58 0.98 -5.26 1.07
CA THR A 58 -0.10 -4.26 1.18
C THR A 58 0.27 -3.00 0.40
N TRP A 59 1.50 -2.49 0.56
CA TRP A 59 1.96 -1.34 -0.20
C TRP A 59 1.95 -1.60 -1.70
N LEU A 60 2.46 -2.75 -2.15
CA LEU A 60 2.54 -3.10 -3.56
C LEU A 60 1.15 -3.15 -4.22
N GLU A 61 0.19 -3.85 -3.59
CA GLU A 61 -1.19 -3.94 -4.09
C GLU A 61 -1.87 -2.56 -4.17
N GLU A 62 -1.66 -1.72 -3.15
CA GLU A 62 -2.27 -0.40 -3.11
C GLU A 62 -1.61 0.58 -4.09
N ASN A 63 -0.30 0.46 -4.27
CA ASN A 63 0.45 1.24 -5.24
C ASN A 63 0.04 0.88 -6.68
N GLU A 64 -0.01 -0.41 -7.03
CA GLU A 64 -0.47 -0.86 -8.35
C GLU A 64 -1.88 -0.35 -8.65
N LYS A 65 -2.79 -0.44 -7.68
CA LYS A 65 -4.16 0.08 -7.84
C LYS A 65 -4.18 1.59 -8.11
N ARG A 66 -3.45 2.39 -7.33
CA ARG A 66 -3.36 3.85 -7.56
C ARG A 66 -2.81 4.18 -8.95
N HIS A 67 -1.77 3.47 -9.37
CA HIS A 67 -1.19 3.64 -10.71
C HIS A 67 -2.21 3.36 -11.82
N LEU A 68 -3.02 2.31 -11.70
CA LEU A 68 -4.07 1.99 -12.67
C LEU A 68 -5.15 3.08 -12.69
N GLU A 69 -5.62 3.51 -11.52
CA GLU A 69 -6.63 4.59 -11.39
C GLU A 69 -6.13 5.91 -12.02
N ASP A 70 -4.86 6.26 -11.81
CA ASP A 70 -4.23 7.44 -12.42
C ASP A 70 -4.13 7.34 -13.94
N VAL A 71 -3.79 6.16 -14.47
CA VAL A 71 -3.77 5.90 -15.91
C VAL A 71 -5.17 6.04 -16.51
N GLU A 72 -6.18 5.43 -15.90
CA GLU A 72 -7.57 5.54 -16.35
C GLU A 72 -8.07 6.99 -16.34
N LYS A 73 -7.75 7.73 -15.28
CA LYS A 73 -8.10 9.15 -15.17
C LYS A 73 -7.45 9.97 -16.29
N ARG A 74 -6.16 9.77 -16.56
CA ARG A 74 -5.44 10.44 -17.65
C ARG A 74 -6.03 10.10 -19.01
N ILE A 75 -6.42 8.85 -19.26
CA ILE A 75 -7.09 8.47 -20.51
C ILE A 75 -8.40 9.24 -20.66
N LYS A 76 -9.25 9.29 -19.63
CA LYS A 76 -10.52 10.04 -19.67
C LYS A 76 -10.31 11.53 -19.93
N GLU A 77 -9.33 12.14 -19.28
CA GLU A 77 -8.99 13.56 -19.50
C GLU A 77 -8.51 13.83 -20.93
N LEU A 78 -7.68 12.94 -21.50
CA LEU A 78 -7.22 13.07 -22.88
C LEU A 78 -8.36 12.92 -23.90
N LEU A 79 -9.30 12.00 -23.65
CA LEU A 79 -10.48 11.83 -24.49
C LEU A 79 -11.38 13.07 -24.44
N ALA A 80 -11.64 13.61 -23.24
CA ALA A 80 -12.42 14.83 -23.08
C ALA A 80 -11.78 16.03 -23.81
N ARG A 81 -10.44 16.17 -23.76
CA ARG A 81 -9.71 17.22 -24.48
C ARG A 81 -9.85 17.11 -25.99
N LYS A 82 -9.82 15.89 -26.55
CA LYS A 82 -10.02 15.68 -28.00
C LYS A 82 -11.42 16.10 -28.46
N CYS A 83 -12.46 15.86 -27.67
CA CYS A 83 -13.82 16.29 -28.02
C CYS A 83 -13.99 17.83 -28.07
N HIS A 84 -13.18 18.59 -27.34
CA HIS A 84 -13.25 20.06 -27.33
C HIS A 84 -12.51 20.73 -28.53
N HIS A 85 -11.67 20.00 -29.26
CA HIS A 85 -10.89 20.54 -30.39
C HIS A 85 -11.39 20.01 -31.75
N GLY A 86 -12.72 19.94 -31.92
CA GLY A 86 -13.41 19.46 -33.13
C GLY A 86 -12.60 19.48 -34.44
N LEU A 87 -12.32 18.28 -34.94
CA LEU A 87 -12.44 17.92 -36.35
C LEU A 87 -13.75 17.13 -36.48
#